data_AF-A0A0G1NXS5-F1
#
_entry.id   AF-A0A0G1NXS5-F1
#
_cell.length_a   1.000
_cell.length_b   1.000
_cell.length_c   1.000
_cell.angle_alpha   90.00
_cell.angle_beta   90.00
_cell.angle_gamma   90.00
#
_symmetry.space_group_name_H-M   'P 1'
#
loop_
_entity.id
_entity.type
_entity.pdbx_description
1 polymer ?
#
loop_
_entity_poly.entity_id
_entity_poly.type
_entity_poly.pdbx_seq_one_letter_code
_entity_poly.pdbx_strand_id
1 'polypeptide(L)'
;MLITRPNHDITTNYLFYWSTLLIEQAKKSGKVVTDLNQKRANAKEFASVVKKTRPAMIVLNGHGDHSTVTGYDNEPLVTKNDNPEILAGTVVFARACQSALELGEEAVKRGCKAYIGYNDDFVFVTEDGKETHPLQDSTAKLFIEPSNHVVISLLKGHSPSEANSRSRAMCLKTIQKLMSSSASQDDSELVPNLAWNYAHQVCLEK
;
A
#
# COMPACT_ATOMS: atom_id res chain seq x y z
N MET A 1 6.83 9.11 9.62
CA MET A 1 6.21 8.36 8.50
C MET A 1 5.86 9.34 7.42
N LEU A 2 6.14 9.01 6.16
CA LEU A 2 5.62 9.72 5.00
C LEU A 2 4.54 8.86 4.35
N ILE A 3 3.44 9.46 3.89
CA ILE A 3 2.39 8.77 3.14
C ILE A 3 1.92 9.62 1.96
N THR A 4 1.74 9.00 0.79
CA THR A 4 1.14 9.65 -0.39
C THR A 4 -0.32 9.26 -0.52
N ARG A 5 -1.20 10.20 -0.90
CA ARG A 5 -2.63 9.96 -1.10
C ARG A 5 -3.13 10.77 -2.30
N PRO A 6 -2.90 10.32 -3.55
CA PRO A 6 -3.11 11.13 -4.75
C PRO A 6 -4.57 11.44 -5.11
N ASN A 7 -5.53 10.53 -4.97
CA ASN A 7 -6.97 10.83 -5.17
C ASN A 7 -7.32 11.64 -6.43
N HIS A 8 -7.22 11.02 -7.59
CA HIS A 8 -7.61 11.60 -8.89
C HIS A 8 -8.48 10.67 -9.74
N ASP A 9 -8.70 9.43 -9.29
CA ASP A 9 -9.59 8.45 -9.91
C ASP A 9 -10.23 7.55 -8.83
N ILE A 10 -11.09 6.61 -9.24
CA ILE A 10 -11.81 5.71 -8.32
C ILE A 10 -10.83 4.93 -7.44
N THR A 11 -9.82 4.30 -8.04
CA THR A 11 -8.84 3.48 -7.32
C THR A 11 -8.11 4.27 -6.24
N THR A 12 -7.53 5.41 -6.64
CA THR A 12 -6.77 6.28 -5.75
C THR A 12 -7.66 7.00 -4.73
N ASN A 13 -8.95 7.18 -5.02
CA ASN A 13 -9.95 7.66 -4.07
C ASN A 13 -10.18 6.65 -2.93
N TYR A 14 -10.32 5.36 -3.22
CA TYR A 14 -10.38 4.33 -2.17
C TYR A 14 -9.10 4.34 -1.31
N LEU A 15 -7.93 4.31 -1.95
CA LEU A 15 -6.66 4.34 -1.23
C LEU A 15 -6.50 5.61 -0.38
N PHE A 16 -6.99 6.76 -0.84
CA PHE A 16 -6.94 8.03 -0.12
C PHE A 16 -7.72 7.99 1.19
N TYR A 17 -8.96 7.52 1.16
CA TYR A 17 -9.82 7.49 2.32
C TYR A 17 -9.38 6.41 3.32
N TRP A 18 -9.11 5.19 2.84
CA TRP A 18 -8.63 4.09 3.69
C TRP A 18 -7.26 4.36 4.33
N SER A 19 -6.40 5.15 3.69
CA SER A 19 -5.13 5.59 4.27
C SER A 19 -5.28 6.56 5.44
N THR A 20 -6.44 7.22 5.60
CA THR A 20 -6.71 8.08 6.76
C THR A 20 -6.65 7.29 8.06
N LEU A 21 -7.12 6.04 8.04
CA LEU A 21 -7.04 5.14 9.19
C LEU A 21 -5.59 4.86 9.62
N LEU A 22 -4.67 4.76 8.64
CA LEU A 22 -3.24 4.59 8.91
C LEU A 22 -2.63 5.85 9.54
N ILE A 23 -3.03 7.03 9.06
CA ILE A 23 -2.58 8.32 9.61
C ILE A 23 -3.04 8.44 11.07
N GLU A 24 -4.31 8.13 11.35
CA GLU A 24 -4.87 8.13 12.70
C GLU A 24 -4.14 7.15 13.61
N GLN A 25 -3.90 5.92 13.14
CA GLN A 25 -3.17 4.92 13.91
C GLN A 25 -1.74 5.36 14.21
N ALA A 26 -1.04 5.95 13.24
CA ALA A 26 0.30 6.47 13.43
C ALA A 26 0.34 7.60 14.47
N LYS A 27 -0.62 8.54 14.40
CA LYS A 27 -0.77 9.62 15.39
C LYS A 27 -1.09 9.09 16.79
N LYS A 28 -2.00 8.12 16.90
CA LYS A 28 -2.31 7.43 18.17
C LYS A 28 -1.08 6.75 18.79
N SER A 29 -0.17 6.26 17.95
CA SER A 29 1.12 5.69 18.37
C SER A 29 2.24 6.74 18.56
N GLY A 30 1.90 8.03 18.62
CA GLY A 30 2.85 9.12 18.87
C GLY A 30 3.83 9.39 17.71
N LYS A 31 3.56 8.88 16.50
CA LYS A 31 4.43 9.06 15.33
C LYS A 31 4.09 10.35 14.60
N VAL A 32 5.11 11.10 14.19
CA VAL A 32 4.95 12.22 13.26
C VAL A 32 4.65 11.68 11.86
N VAL A 33 3.61 12.24 11.24
CA VAL A 33 3.15 11.87 9.90
C VAL A 33 3.25 13.09 8.98
N THR A 34 3.96 12.94 7.88
CA THR A 34 3.88 13.87 6.74
C THR A 34 2.96 13.25 5.70
N ASP A 35 1.89 13.95 5.39
CA ASP A 35 0.85 13.52 4.45
C ASP A 35 0.95 14.34 3.17
N LEU A 36 1.22 13.67 2.05
CA LEU A 36 1.21 14.24 0.71
C LEU A 36 -0.11 13.88 0.04
N ASN A 37 -1.11 14.71 0.29
CA ASN A 37 -2.46 14.52 -0.22
C ASN A 37 -2.68 15.22 -1.56
N GLN A 38 -3.48 14.59 -2.42
CA GLN A 38 -3.87 15.13 -3.72
C GLN A 38 -2.66 15.56 -4.55
N LYS A 39 -2.69 16.78 -5.11
CA LYS A 39 -1.63 17.38 -5.93
C LYS A 39 -0.26 17.42 -5.26
N ARG A 40 -0.18 17.28 -3.93
CA ARG A 40 1.08 17.22 -3.18
C ARG A 40 1.80 15.87 -3.32
N ALA A 41 1.10 14.82 -3.75
CA ALA A 41 1.69 13.54 -4.12
C ALA A 41 2.37 13.65 -5.51
N ASN A 42 3.37 14.52 -5.64
CA ASN A 42 4.14 14.72 -6.88
C ASN A 42 5.64 14.52 -6.61
N ALA A 43 6.42 14.22 -7.65
CA ALA A 43 7.84 13.88 -7.54
C ALA A 43 8.67 14.97 -6.82
N LYS A 44 8.43 16.25 -7.15
CA LYS A 44 9.17 17.38 -6.58
C LYS A 44 8.96 17.50 -5.07
N GLU A 45 7.70 17.45 -4.63
CA GLU A 45 7.38 17.58 -3.21
C GLU A 45 7.78 16.33 -2.43
N PHE A 46 7.56 15.14 -3.01
CA PHE A 46 8.01 13.87 -2.43
C PHE A 46 9.52 13.88 -2.18
N ALA A 47 10.33 14.22 -3.19
CA ALA A 47 11.78 14.30 -3.06
C ALA A 47 12.22 15.32 -2.01
N SER A 48 11.60 16.50 -2.00
CA SER A 48 11.88 17.55 -1.01
C SER A 48 11.59 17.07 0.41
N VAL A 49 10.44 16.42 0.62
CA VAL A 49 10.03 15.92 1.95
C VAL A 49 10.89 14.76 2.40
N VAL A 50 11.20 13.79 1.54
CA VAL A 50 12.09 12.67 1.89
C VAL A 50 13.47 13.19 2.31
N LYS A 51 14.05 14.11 1.54
CA LYS A 51 15.34 14.73 1.86
C LYS A 51 15.31 15.47 3.21
N LYS A 52 14.25 16.25 3.46
CA LYS A 52 14.14 17.08 4.68
C LYS A 52 13.84 16.24 5.93
N THR A 53 12.95 15.27 5.82
CA THR A 53 12.41 14.55 6.98
C THR A 53 13.09 13.22 7.25
N ARG A 54 13.78 12.64 6.26
CA ARG A 54 14.43 11.33 6.32
C ARG A 54 13.52 10.28 6.98
N PRO A 55 12.33 10.01 6.41
CA PRO A 55 11.32 9.21 7.07
C PRO A 55 11.79 7.77 7.21
N ALA A 56 11.68 7.19 8.41
CA ALA A 56 12.01 5.77 8.61
C ALA A 56 11.08 4.80 7.86
N MET A 57 9.87 5.26 7.51
CA MET A 57 8.86 4.51 6.78
C MET A 57 8.13 5.40 5.79
N ILE A 58 7.94 4.90 4.56
CA ILE A 58 7.20 5.52 3.47
C ILE A 58 6.06 4.60 3.05
N VAL A 59 4.85 5.14 2.95
CA VAL A 59 3.68 4.45 2.39
C VAL A 59 3.33 5.09 1.06
N LEU A 60 3.43 4.32 -0.01
CA LEU A 60 3.12 4.77 -1.37
C LEU A 60 1.75 4.24 -1.78
N ASN A 61 0.86 5.14 -2.16
CA ASN A 61 -0.42 4.81 -2.79
C ASN A 61 -0.46 5.46 -4.17
N GLY A 62 -0.88 4.70 -5.17
CA GLY A 62 -1.00 5.16 -6.55
C GLY A 62 -1.23 3.97 -7.46
N HIS A 63 -1.18 4.24 -8.76
CA HIS A 63 -1.01 3.17 -9.74
C HIS A 63 0.48 2.80 -9.81
N GLY A 64 0.77 1.78 -10.60
CA GLY A 64 2.15 1.40 -10.87
C GLY A 64 2.25 0.35 -11.94
N ASP A 65 3.50 0.05 -12.27
CA ASP A 65 3.92 -1.05 -13.10
C ASP A 65 5.17 -1.69 -12.47
N HIS A 66 5.79 -2.65 -13.17
CA HIS A 66 7.00 -3.32 -12.74
C HIS A 66 8.15 -2.38 -12.33
N SER A 67 8.20 -1.16 -12.86
CA SER A 67 9.30 -0.20 -12.74
C SER A 67 8.91 1.13 -12.06
N THR A 68 7.63 1.41 -11.85
CA THR A 68 7.13 2.74 -11.46
C THR A 68 6.03 2.67 -10.41
N VAL A 69 6.06 3.62 -9.47
CA VAL A 69 4.88 4.02 -8.68
C VAL A 69 4.51 5.45 -9.05
N THR A 70 3.22 5.69 -9.29
CA THR A 70 2.71 7.00 -9.68
C THR A 70 2.17 7.80 -8.50
N GLY A 71 2.11 9.11 -8.69
CA GLY A 71 1.54 10.08 -7.77
C GLY A 71 0.19 10.60 -8.25
N TYR A 72 -0.05 11.90 -8.07
CA TYR A 72 -1.24 12.59 -8.57
C TYR A 72 -1.30 12.55 -10.09
N ASP A 73 -2.48 12.31 -10.64
CA ASP A 73 -2.75 12.31 -12.10
C ASP A 73 -1.92 11.28 -12.88
N ASN A 74 -1.55 10.18 -12.22
CA ASN A 74 -0.69 9.12 -12.76
C ASN A 74 0.73 9.57 -13.16
N GLU A 75 1.15 10.76 -12.73
CA GLU A 75 2.52 11.22 -12.95
C GLU A 75 3.52 10.33 -12.19
N PRO A 76 4.65 9.94 -12.81
CA PRO A 76 5.67 9.14 -12.13
C PRO A 76 6.17 9.80 -10.84
N LEU A 77 6.16 9.05 -9.74
CA LEU A 77 6.60 9.53 -8.43
C LEU A 77 7.98 8.97 -8.06
N VAL A 78 8.12 7.64 -8.20
CA VAL A 78 9.38 6.92 -8.02
C VAL A 78 9.50 5.91 -9.14
N THR A 79 10.63 5.89 -9.83
CA THR A 79 10.90 4.94 -10.91
C THR A 79 12.24 4.25 -10.70
N LYS A 80 12.36 3.04 -11.23
CA LYS A 80 13.59 2.23 -11.16
C LYS A 80 14.79 2.94 -11.78
N ASN A 81 14.58 3.68 -12.88
CA ASN A 81 15.67 4.23 -13.69
C ASN A 81 16.04 5.68 -13.34
N ASP A 82 15.19 6.40 -12.61
CA ASP A 82 15.40 7.83 -12.33
C ASP A 82 15.87 8.08 -10.90
N ASN A 83 15.16 7.55 -9.90
CA ASN A 83 15.36 7.94 -8.49
C ASN A 83 15.15 6.84 -7.43
N PRO A 84 15.47 5.56 -7.66
CA PRO A 84 15.23 4.49 -6.66
C PRO A 84 15.96 4.72 -5.32
N GLU A 85 17.11 5.40 -5.34
CA GLU A 85 17.91 5.72 -4.17
C GLU A 85 17.24 6.71 -3.21
N ILE A 86 16.17 7.39 -3.65
CA ILE A 86 15.36 8.24 -2.77
C ILE A 86 14.76 7.44 -1.60
N LEU A 87 14.61 6.13 -1.77
CA LEU A 87 14.08 5.21 -0.76
C LEU A 87 15.16 4.68 0.19
N ALA A 88 16.43 5.07 0.03
CA ALA A 88 17.53 4.55 0.82
C ALA A 88 17.36 4.81 2.34
N GLY A 89 17.62 3.78 3.15
CA GLY A 89 17.50 3.83 4.60
C GLY A 89 16.06 3.75 5.14
N THR A 90 15.06 3.59 4.27
CA THR A 90 13.64 3.58 4.62
C THR A 90 13.04 2.18 4.52
N VAL A 91 11.95 1.92 5.25
CA VAL A 91 11.05 0.79 4.99
C VAL A 91 9.89 1.28 4.15
N VAL A 92 9.63 0.64 3.02
CA VAL A 92 8.59 1.04 2.06
C VAL A 92 7.45 0.04 2.09
N PHE A 93 6.22 0.55 2.11
CA PHE A 93 5.04 -0.21 1.71
C PHE A 93 4.38 0.46 0.51
N ALA A 94 4.23 -0.27 -0.59
CA ALA A 94 3.63 0.24 -1.82
C ALA A 94 2.35 -0.52 -2.18
N ARG A 95 1.25 0.21 -2.29
CA ARG A 95 0.02 -0.23 -2.96
C ARG A 95 0.00 0.35 -4.36
N ALA A 96 0.75 -0.33 -5.22
CA ALA A 96 0.93 -0.01 -6.63
C ALA A 96 1.27 -1.32 -7.35
N CYS A 97 0.53 -1.63 -8.42
CA CYS A 97 0.63 -2.89 -9.16
C CYS A 97 2.06 -3.17 -9.59
N GLN A 98 2.50 -4.42 -9.45
CA GLN A 98 3.77 -4.95 -9.96
C GLN A 98 5.06 -4.25 -9.48
N SER A 99 4.97 -3.19 -8.67
CA SER A 99 6.09 -2.35 -8.26
C SER A 99 7.19 -3.08 -7.49
N ALA A 100 6.90 -4.25 -6.92
CA ALA A 100 7.91 -5.08 -6.27
C ALA A 100 8.73 -5.93 -7.26
N LEU A 101 8.35 -6.05 -8.54
CA LEU A 101 9.10 -6.85 -9.53
C LEU A 101 10.47 -6.26 -9.84
N GLU A 102 10.54 -5.00 -10.26
CA GLU A 102 11.83 -4.40 -10.61
C GLU A 102 12.17 -3.16 -9.77
N LEU A 103 11.21 -2.27 -9.53
CA LEU A 103 11.45 -1.08 -8.71
C LEU A 103 11.79 -1.47 -7.26
N GLY A 104 11.06 -2.43 -6.68
CA GLY A 104 11.32 -2.92 -5.33
C GLY A 104 12.72 -3.53 -5.18
N GLU A 105 13.12 -4.37 -6.13
CA GLU A 105 14.46 -4.97 -6.16
C GLU A 105 15.56 -3.91 -6.29
N GLU A 106 15.40 -2.96 -7.22
CA GLU A 106 16.38 -1.89 -7.41
C GLU A 106 16.44 -0.97 -6.18
N ALA A 107 15.31 -0.65 -5.55
CA ALA A 107 15.28 0.15 -4.34
C ALA A 107 16.08 -0.52 -3.21
N VAL A 108 15.90 -1.83 -2.97
CA VAL A 108 16.67 -2.59 -1.96
C VAL A 108 18.15 -2.60 -2.30
N LYS A 109 18.52 -2.88 -3.55
CA LYS A 109 19.90 -2.81 -4.04
C LYS A 109 20.53 -1.44 -3.83
N ARG A 110 19.76 -0.36 -3.98
CA ARG A 110 20.17 1.05 -3.79
C ARG A 110 20.12 1.51 -2.33
N GLY A 111 19.77 0.64 -1.39
CA GLY A 111 19.87 0.91 0.04
C GLY A 111 18.56 1.11 0.77
N CYS A 112 17.41 0.88 0.14
CA CYS A 112 16.15 0.68 0.86
C CYS A 112 16.33 -0.46 1.88
N LYS A 113 15.79 -0.31 3.09
CA LYS A 113 15.93 -1.35 4.13
C LYS A 113 15.03 -2.54 3.83
N ALA A 114 13.82 -2.25 3.38
CA ALA A 114 12.86 -3.25 2.95
C ALA A 114 11.80 -2.62 2.05
N TYR A 115 11.32 -3.39 1.07
CA TYR A 115 10.24 -3.01 0.18
C TYR A 115 9.13 -4.06 0.27
N ILE A 116 7.98 -3.68 0.84
CA ILE A 116 6.78 -4.49 0.88
C ILE A 116 5.85 -3.97 -0.21
N GLY A 117 5.44 -4.84 -1.13
CA GLY A 117 4.59 -4.46 -2.25
C GLY A 117 4.04 -5.69 -2.94
N TYR A 118 3.68 -5.54 -4.22
CA TYR A 118 3.10 -6.61 -5.00
C TYR A 118 3.97 -6.93 -6.21
N ASN A 119 4.24 -8.21 -6.43
CA ASN A 119 4.94 -8.69 -7.63
C ASN A 119 3.97 -9.01 -8.79
N ASP A 120 2.69 -8.69 -8.61
CA ASP A 120 1.66 -8.67 -9.63
C ASP A 120 0.62 -7.58 -9.28
N ASP A 121 -0.51 -7.54 -9.96
CA ASP A 121 -1.56 -6.54 -9.70
C ASP A 121 -2.12 -6.64 -8.28
N PHE A 122 -2.31 -5.50 -7.63
CA PHE A 122 -3.11 -5.42 -6.41
C PHE A 122 -4.58 -5.23 -6.78
N VAL A 123 -5.41 -6.20 -6.43
CA VAL A 123 -6.82 -6.23 -6.85
C VAL A 123 -7.73 -5.93 -5.66
N PHE A 124 -8.73 -5.09 -5.86
CA PHE A 124 -9.86 -5.00 -4.93
C PHE A 124 -11.15 -4.76 -5.70
N VAL A 125 -12.23 -5.28 -5.16
CA VAL A 125 -13.58 -5.10 -5.70
C VAL A 125 -14.30 -4.04 -4.87
N THR A 126 -15.16 -3.27 -5.53
CA THR A 126 -15.95 -2.20 -4.93
C THR A 126 -17.43 -2.46 -5.16
N GLU A 127 -18.26 -1.99 -4.24
CA GLU A 127 -19.71 -1.95 -4.42
C GLU A 127 -20.11 -0.75 -5.30
N ASP A 128 -21.03 -0.98 -6.24
CA ASP A 128 -21.59 0.10 -7.07
C ASP A 128 -22.18 1.21 -6.20
N GLY A 129 -21.83 2.46 -6.50
CA GLY A 129 -22.35 3.64 -5.79
C GLY A 129 -21.64 3.95 -4.47
N LYS A 130 -20.63 3.17 -4.07
CA LYS A 130 -19.82 3.45 -2.86
C LYS A 130 -18.58 4.30 -3.13
N GLU A 131 -18.34 4.73 -4.37
CA GLU A 131 -17.17 5.52 -4.76
C GLU A 131 -17.13 6.86 -4.01
N THR A 132 -18.30 7.42 -3.67
CA THR A 132 -18.39 8.66 -2.87
C THR A 132 -18.26 8.42 -1.35
N HIS A 133 -18.37 7.17 -0.90
CA HIS A 133 -18.28 6.78 0.52
C HIS A 133 -17.37 5.55 0.72
N PRO A 134 -16.08 5.58 0.33
CA PRO A 134 -15.24 4.36 0.26
C PRO A 134 -15.06 3.61 1.59
N LEU A 135 -15.15 4.30 2.73
CA LEU A 135 -15.04 3.68 4.05
C LEU A 135 -16.29 2.88 4.47
N GLN A 136 -17.40 3.07 3.76
CA GLN A 136 -18.66 2.35 3.98
C GLN A 136 -18.84 1.17 3.02
N ASP A 137 -17.90 0.97 2.09
CA ASP A 137 -17.88 -0.16 1.17
C ASP A 137 -17.41 -1.41 1.90
N SER A 138 -18.32 -2.36 2.11
CA SER A 138 -18.02 -3.57 2.86
C SER A 138 -17.21 -4.57 2.04
N THR A 139 -17.33 -4.52 0.70
CA THR A 139 -16.58 -5.35 -0.23
C THR A 139 -15.13 -4.89 -0.30
N ALA A 140 -14.86 -3.60 -0.57
CA ALA A 140 -13.51 -3.06 -0.64
C ALA A 140 -12.74 -3.21 0.68
N LYS A 141 -13.46 -3.12 1.81
CA LYS A 141 -12.93 -3.37 3.15
C LYS A 141 -12.24 -4.73 3.25
N LEU A 142 -12.78 -5.78 2.65
CA LEU A 142 -12.23 -7.15 2.69
C LEU A 142 -10.81 -7.22 2.12
N PHE A 143 -10.47 -6.35 1.16
CA PHE A 143 -9.17 -6.30 0.50
C PHE A 143 -8.23 -5.29 1.17
N ILE A 144 -8.73 -4.07 1.43
CA ILE A 144 -7.88 -2.96 1.86
C ILE A 144 -7.50 -3.08 3.34
N GLU A 145 -8.36 -3.61 4.22
CA GLU A 145 -8.01 -3.79 5.64
C GLU A 145 -6.85 -4.77 5.86
N PRO A 146 -6.81 -5.97 5.25
CA PRO A 146 -5.62 -6.81 5.29
C PRO A 146 -4.36 -6.07 4.82
N SER A 147 -4.42 -5.35 3.69
CA SER A 147 -3.27 -4.59 3.17
C SER A 147 -2.79 -3.50 4.16
N ASN A 148 -3.71 -2.79 4.82
CA ASN A 148 -3.42 -1.80 5.85
C ASN A 148 -2.67 -2.42 7.03
N HIS A 149 -2.84 -3.72 7.27
CA HIS A 149 -2.21 -4.40 8.39
C HIS A 149 -0.67 -4.47 8.24
N VAL A 150 -0.11 -4.31 7.03
CA VAL A 150 1.34 -4.10 6.85
C VAL A 150 1.78 -2.89 7.67
N VAL A 151 1.20 -1.72 7.39
CA VAL A 151 1.56 -0.45 8.05
C VAL A 151 1.24 -0.49 9.53
N ILE A 152 0.11 -1.06 9.93
CA ILE A 152 -0.25 -1.22 11.34
C ILE A 152 0.79 -2.07 12.09
N SER A 153 1.33 -3.12 11.47
CA SER A 153 2.35 -3.97 12.09
C SER A 153 3.69 -3.24 12.21
N LEU A 154 4.10 -2.52 11.16
CA LEU A 154 5.30 -1.68 11.18
C LEU A 154 5.23 -0.60 12.27
N LEU A 155 4.07 0.06 12.42
CA LEU A 155 3.85 1.06 13.47
C LEU A 155 3.98 0.49 14.88
N LYS A 156 3.68 -0.81 15.07
CA LYS A 156 3.85 -1.56 16.33
C LYS A 156 5.28 -2.04 16.56
N GLY A 157 6.21 -1.79 15.62
CA GLY A 157 7.63 -2.13 15.76
C GLY A 157 7.99 -3.53 15.27
N HIS A 158 7.11 -4.22 14.55
CA HIS A 158 7.44 -5.49 13.89
C HIS A 158 8.43 -5.26 12.74
N SER A 159 9.21 -6.30 12.42
CA SER A 159 10.09 -6.28 11.25
C SER A 159 9.27 -6.24 9.95
N PRO A 160 9.88 -5.85 8.80
CA PRO A 160 9.18 -5.84 7.52
C PRO A 160 8.63 -7.23 7.13
N SER A 161 9.43 -8.29 7.26
CA SER A 161 9.01 -9.68 7.04
C SER A 161 7.86 -10.11 7.96
N GLU A 162 7.90 -9.74 9.25
CA GLU A 162 6.80 -9.99 10.18
C GLU A 162 5.53 -9.23 9.78
N ALA A 163 5.66 -7.96 9.37
CA ALA A 163 4.54 -7.14 8.92
C ALA A 163 3.88 -7.69 7.65
N ASN A 164 4.68 -8.14 6.69
CA ASN A 164 4.22 -8.83 5.49
C ASN A 164 3.45 -10.11 5.85
N SER A 165 4.05 -10.96 6.69
CA SER A 165 3.43 -12.23 7.12
C SER A 165 2.12 -12.01 7.87
N ARG A 166 2.04 -10.99 8.73
CA ARG A 166 0.82 -10.63 9.48
C ARG A 166 -0.30 -10.13 8.58
N SER A 167 0.02 -9.29 7.59
CA SER A 167 -0.94 -8.86 6.57
C SER A 167 -1.48 -10.05 5.77
N ARG A 168 -0.58 -10.92 5.28
CA ARG A 168 -0.96 -12.14 4.55
C ARG A 168 -1.82 -13.08 5.40
N ALA A 169 -1.52 -13.23 6.69
CA ALA A 169 -2.34 -14.00 7.62
C ALA A 169 -3.74 -13.38 7.82
N MET A 170 -3.85 -12.05 7.79
CA MET A 170 -5.15 -11.37 7.82
C MET A 170 -5.95 -11.63 6.54
N CYS A 171 -5.30 -11.55 5.38
CA CYS A 171 -5.94 -11.88 4.10
C CYS A 171 -6.44 -13.33 4.07
N LEU A 172 -5.61 -14.28 4.54
CA LEU A 172 -5.98 -15.69 4.65
C LEU A 172 -7.20 -15.92 5.56
N LYS A 173 -7.27 -15.23 6.70
CA LYS A 173 -8.45 -15.29 7.58
C LYS A 173 -9.70 -14.75 6.90
N THR A 174 -9.58 -13.68 6.11
CA THR A 174 -10.69 -13.17 5.29
C THR A 174 -11.16 -14.22 4.28
N ILE A 175 -10.23 -14.85 3.54
CA ILE A 175 -10.52 -15.95 2.61
C ILE A 175 -11.28 -17.08 3.32
N GLN A 176 -10.76 -17.56 4.46
CA GLN A 176 -11.39 -18.64 5.22
C GLN A 176 -12.82 -18.30 5.67
N LYS A 177 -13.07 -17.05 6.03
CA LYS A 177 -14.41 -16.58 6.40
C LYS A 177 -15.37 -16.64 5.21
N LEU A 178 -14.94 -16.18 4.03
CA LEU A 178 -15.76 -16.17 2.81
C LEU A 178 -15.95 -17.58 2.20
N MET A 179 -15.12 -18.54 2.58
CA MET A 179 -15.28 -19.95 2.20
C MET A 179 -16.08 -20.78 3.21
N SER A 180 -16.53 -20.17 4.32
CA SER A 180 -17.30 -20.88 5.33
C SER A 180 -18.72 -21.18 4.84
N SER A 181 -19.37 -22.21 5.40
CA SER A 181 -20.71 -22.64 5.02
C SER A 181 -21.82 -21.60 5.26
N SER A 182 -21.49 -20.46 5.86
CA SER A 182 -22.39 -19.33 6.10
C SER A 182 -22.20 -18.15 5.12
N ALA A 183 -21.24 -18.23 4.20
CA ALA A 183 -20.97 -17.18 3.23
C ALA A 183 -22.01 -17.19 2.09
N SER A 184 -22.32 -16.02 1.55
CA SER A 184 -23.15 -15.92 0.35
C SER A 184 -22.40 -16.42 -0.89
N GLN A 185 -23.11 -16.65 -1.99
CA GLN A 185 -22.48 -16.95 -3.28
C GLN A 185 -21.60 -15.78 -3.74
N ASP A 186 -22.11 -14.55 -3.62
CA ASP A 186 -21.38 -13.32 -3.97
C ASP A 186 -20.08 -13.17 -3.17
N ASP A 187 -20.09 -13.53 -1.87
CA ASP A 187 -18.89 -13.53 -1.02
C ASP A 187 -17.81 -14.51 -1.53
N SER A 188 -18.25 -15.65 -2.08
CA SER A 188 -17.35 -16.69 -2.59
C SER A 188 -16.64 -16.25 -3.89
N GLU A 189 -17.27 -15.39 -4.70
CA GLU A 189 -16.70 -14.86 -5.94
C GLU A 189 -15.53 -13.88 -5.69
N LEU A 190 -15.40 -13.35 -4.46
CA LEU A 190 -14.28 -12.49 -4.07
C LEU A 190 -13.00 -13.28 -3.73
N VAL A 191 -13.12 -14.57 -3.43
CA VAL A 191 -12.01 -15.43 -2.97
C VAL A 191 -10.83 -15.46 -3.94
N PRO A 192 -11.00 -15.59 -5.27
CA PRO A 192 -9.89 -15.59 -6.21
C PRO A 192 -9.03 -14.31 -6.14
N ASN A 193 -9.66 -13.14 -6.05
CA ASN A 193 -8.97 -11.85 -5.95
C ASN A 193 -8.22 -11.69 -4.63
N LEU A 194 -8.77 -12.20 -3.52
CA LEU A 194 -8.08 -12.21 -2.23
C LEU A 194 -6.90 -13.19 -2.24
N ALA A 195 -7.08 -14.39 -2.80
CA ALA A 195 -6.02 -15.38 -2.93
C ALA A 195 -4.88 -14.86 -3.81
N TRP A 196 -5.20 -14.10 -4.86
CA TRP A 196 -4.24 -13.38 -5.69
C TRP A 196 -3.40 -12.42 -4.85
N ASN A 197 -4.03 -11.46 -4.15
CA ASN A 197 -3.30 -10.53 -3.30
C ASN A 197 -2.44 -11.24 -2.24
N TYR A 198 -2.96 -12.32 -1.64
CA TYR A 198 -2.23 -13.13 -0.67
C TYR A 198 -0.95 -13.76 -1.26
N ALA A 199 -1.02 -14.26 -2.50
CA ALA A 199 0.09 -14.90 -3.19
C ALA A 199 1.13 -13.88 -3.66
N HIS A 200 0.68 -12.70 -4.09
CA HIS A 200 1.51 -11.70 -4.77
C HIS A 200 2.04 -10.58 -3.86
N GLN A 201 1.59 -10.48 -2.60
CA GLN A 201 2.22 -9.58 -1.62
C GLN A 201 3.58 -10.14 -1.16
N VAL A 202 4.66 -9.40 -1.46
CA VAL A 202 6.04 -9.80 -1.18
C VAL A 202 6.74 -8.79 -0.28
N CYS A 203 7.81 -9.25 0.38
CA CYS A 203 8.73 -8.42 1.15
C CYS A 203 10.15 -8.67 0.65
N LEU A 204 10.78 -7.64 0.12
CA LEU A 204 12.17 -7.65 -0.31
C LEU A 204 13.00 -6.98 0.78
N GLU A 205 14.05 -7.64 1.26
CA GLU A 205 14.94 -7.11 2.30
C GLU A 205 16.40 -7.22 1.85
N LYS A 206 17.27 -6.42 2.47
CA LYS A 206 18.70 -6.36 2.19
C LYS A 206 19.49 -7.47 2.86
#